data_AF-A0A7X2P4X3-F1
#
_entry.id   AF-A0A7X2P4X3-F1
#
_cell.length_a   1.000
_cell.length_b   1.000
_cell.length_c   1.000
_cell.angle_alpha   90.00
_cell.angle_beta   90.00
_cell.angle_gamma   90.00
#
_symmetry.space_group_name_H-M   'P 1'
#
loop_
_entity.id
_entity.type
_entity.pdbx_description
1 polymer ?
#
loop_
_entity_poly.entity_id
_entity_poly.type
_entity_poly.pdbx_seq_one_letter_code
_entity_poly.pdbx_strand_id
1 'polypeptide(L)'
;MGHIVKLVDGHMVYDGLLSSKEKASIDDILHALQEEIPTIEADMKAEYGQGVWYKYNLGLFLGSLLEKYEISVSERRRFWDEIKHFATKEERKRDEGANSVTRSFYQQCYILSQQDKDVVEKLTWRQWQDILDRVGNREDERIFQWLKRFTKKIREDDWREFEKALNLYLKGKDTSVFETEELFEIYDSIMLMSVKWREQFKVFSTEHPKSAKIKSKGKWSKKYYALCFNKKKEQHSQVVTEEMCYEAFTALM
;
A
#
# COMPACT_ATOMS: atom_id res chain seq x y z
N MET A 1 8.43 30.20 -1.41
CA MET A 1 7.44 30.85 -0.53
C MET A 1 6.24 29.93 -0.50
N GLY A 2 5.64 29.68 0.67
CA GLY A 2 4.61 28.66 0.80
C GLY A 2 3.31 29.11 0.14
N HIS A 3 2.78 28.35 -0.81
CA HIS A 3 1.59 28.73 -1.60
C HIS A 3 0.26 28.55 -0.84
N ILE A 4 0.29 28.38 0.48
CA ILE A 4 -0.79 27.67 1.16
C ILE A 4 -1.63 28.58 2.06
N VAL A 5 -2.92 28.64 1.74
CA VAL A 5 -3.96 29.38 2.45
C VAL A 5 -4.35 28.67 3.74
N LYS A 6 -4.47 29.39 4.87
CA LYS A 6 -5.00 28.81 6.12
C LYS A 6 -6.48 29.11 6.21
N LEU A 7 -7.25 28.17 6.72
CA LEU A 7 -8.66 28.39 7.07
C LEU A 7 -8.73 28.85 8.54
N VAL A 8 -9.35 29.99 8.78
CA VAL A 8 -9.71 30.48 10.12
C VAL A 8 -11.21 30.75 10.10
N ASP A 9 -11.97 30.02 10.91
CA ASP A 9 -13.42 30.19 11.10
C ASP A 9 -14.26 30.18 9.81
N GLY A 10 -13.96 29.26 8.88
CA GLY A 10 -14.69 29.16 7.61
C GLY A 10 -14.31 30.23 6.58
N HIS A 11 -13.37 31.12 6.91
CA HIS A 11 -12.81 32.11 6.01
C HIS A 11 -11.34 31.82 5.70
N MET A 12 -10.97 32.09 4.46
CA MET A 12 -9.61 31.92 3.97
C MET A 12 -8.72 33.07 4.45
N VAL A 13 -7.66 32.73 5.16
CA VAL A 13 -6.64 33.63 5.70
C VAL A 13 -5.31 33.35 5.00
N TYR A 14 -4.82 34.39 4.34
CA TYR A 14 -3.54 34.40 3.64
C TYR A 14 -2.39 34.48 4.64
N ASP A 15 -1.39 33.60 4.52
CA ASP A 15 -0.16 33.71 5.29
C ASP A 15 0.79 34.70 4.57
N GLY A 16 0.51 36.01 4.71
CA GLY A 16 1.34 37.10 4.15
C GLY A 16 0.67 38.02 3.12
N LEU A 17 1.43 39.01 2.62
CA LEU A 17 1.01 39.91 1.54
C LEU A 17 1.21 39.20 0.19
N LEU A 18 0.11 38.93 -0.53
CA LEU A 18 0.13 38.27 -1.83
C LEU A 18 0.00 39.26 -2.99
N SER A 19 0.78 39.03 -4.04
CA SER A 19 0.64 39.66 -5.35
C SER A 19 -0.65 39.24 -6.06
N SER A 20 -1.08 40.02 -7.06
CA SER A 20 -2.26 39.69 -7.87
C SER A 20 -2.14 38.35 -8.62
N LYS A 21 -0.92 37.93 -8.99
CA LYS A 21 -0.65 36.65 -9.63
C LYS A 21 -0.86 35.48 -8.66
N GLU A 22 -0.42 35.65 -7.41
CA GLU A 22 -0.63 34.64 -6.36
C GLU A 22 -2.11 34.52 -5.99
N LYS A 23 -2.86 35.64 -5.99
CA LYS A 23 -4.32 35.60 -5.77
C LYS A 23 -5.06 34.83 -6.87
N ALA A 24 -4.78 35.12 -8.14
CA ALA A 24 -5.40 34.40 -9.27
C ALA A 24 -5.08 32.90 -9.25
N SER A 25 -3.82 32.53 -8.93
CA SER A 25 -3.43 31.14 -8.76
C SER A 25 -4.16 30.44 -7.61
N ILE A 26 -4.49 31.15 -6.55
CA ILE A 26 -5.26 30.61 -5.41
C ILE A 26 -6.73 30.42 -5.78
N ASP A 27 -7.33 31.35 -6.49
CA ASP A 27 -8.71 31.22 -6.98
C ASP A 27 -8.85 30.01 -7.92
N ASP A 28 -7.85 29.80 -8.79
CA ASP A 28 -7.77 28.61 -9.66
C ASP A 28 -7.64 27.30 -8.86
N ILE A 29 -6.81 27.30 -7.80
CA ILE A 29 -6.68 26.15 -6.89
C ILE A 29 -8.01 25.86 -6.20
N LEU A 30 -8.70 26.89 -5.69
CA LEU A 30 -10.00 26.74 -5.05
C LEU A 30 -11.05 26.18 -5.99
N HIS A 31 -11.09 26.67 -7.23
CA HIS A 31 -12.00 26.14 -8.25
C HIS A 31 -11.73 24.65 -8.48
N ALA A 32 -10.46 24.27 -8.61
CA ALA A 32 -10.09 22.87 -8.75
C ALA A 32 -10.50 22.03 -7.52
N LEU A 33 -10.34 22.57 -6.30
CA LEU A 33 -10.75 21.91 -5.06
C LEU A 33 -12.27 21.75 -4.95
N GLN A 34 -13.04 22.76 -5.27
CA GLN A 34 -14.48 22.79 -4.99
C GLN A 34 -15.33 22.20 -6.13
N GLU A 35 -14.87 22.28 -7.38
CA GLU A 35 -15.67 21.92 -8.55
C GLU A 35 -15.03 20.78 -9.35
N GLU A 36 -13.74 20.90 -9.71
CA GLU A 36 -13.08 19.91 -10.57
C GLU A 36 -12.87 18.56 -9.88
N ILE A 37 -12.24 18.54 -8.69
CA ILE A 37 -11.93 17.29 -7.97
C ILE A 37 -13.20 16.48 -7.65
N PRO A 38 -14.29 17.07 -7.11
CA PRO A 38 -15.50 16.29 -6.84
C PRO A 38 -16.13 15.70 -8.10
N THR A 39 -16.09 16.42 -9.21
CA THR A 39 -16.58 15.95 -10.52
C THR A 39 -15.73 14.78 -11.01
N ILE A 40 -14.40 14.94 -10.97
CA ILE A 40 -13.45 13.89 -11.34
C ILE A 40 -13.61 12.63 -10.46
N GLU A 41 -13.77 12.78 -9.14
CA GLU A 41 -14.04 11.64 -8.27
C GLU A 41 -15.35 10.93 -8.62
N ALA A 42 -16.40 11.67 -8.96
CA ALA A 42 -17.67 11.08 -9.38
C ALA A 42 -17.54 10.33 -10.71
N ASP A 43 -16.89 10.93 -11.70
CA ASP A 43 -16.67 10.35 -13.03
C ASP A 43 -15.81 9.07 -12.94
N MET A 44 -14.68 9.13 -12.22
CA MET A 44 -13.82 7.96 -12.03
C MET A 44 -14.53 6.84 -11.27
N LYS A 45 -15.40 7.18 -10.31
CA LYS A 45 -16.20 6.19 -9.58
C LYS A 45 -17.25 5.55 -10.48
N ALA A 46 -17.85 6.31 -11.39
CA ALA A 46 -18.78 5.79 -12.38
C ALA A 46 -18.09 4.84 -13.38
N GLU A 47 -16.88 5.20 -13.84
CA GLU A 47 -16.14 4.44 -14.84
C GLU A 47 -15.46 3.18 -14.25
N TYR A 48 -14.75 3.33 -13.13
CA TYR A 48 -13.89 2.28 -12.56
C TYR A 48 -14.42 1.65 -11.27
N GLY A 49 -15.58 2.12 -10.78
CA GLY A 49 -16.08 1.75 -9.46
C GLY A 49 -15.17 2.24 -8.33
N GLN A 50 -15.17 1.53 -7.20
CA GLN A 50 -14.26 1.80 -6.08
C GLN A 50 -13.06 0.84 -6.07
N GLY A 51 -12.64 0.33 -7.23
CA GLY A 51 -11.48 -0.55 -7.38
C GLY A 51 -10.12 0.16 -7.32
N VAL A 52 -9.04 -0.54 -7.67
CA VAL A 52 -7.67 0.01 -7.73
C VAL A 52 -7.53 1.08 -8.82
N TRP A 53 -8.21 0.90 -9.95
CA TRP A 53 -8.13 1.81 -11.09
C TRP A 53 -8.67 3.21 -10.83
N TYR A 54 -9.74 3.31 -10.05
CA TYR A 54 -10.22 4.60 -9.54
C TYR A 54 -9.11 5.36 -8.81
N LYS A 55 -8.36 4.70 -7.91
CA LYS A 55 -7.31 5.34 -7.10
C LYS A 55 -6.11 5.71 -7.96
N TYR A 56 -5.75 4.83 -8.89
CA TYR A 56 -4.66 5.06 -9.82
C TYR A 56 -4.93 6.29 -10.70
N ASN A 57 -6.09 6.35 -11.35
CA ASN A 57 -6.44 7.47 -12.22
C ASN A 57 -6.65 8.76 -11.44
N LEU A 58 -7.23 8.70 -10.23
CA LEU A 58 -7.30 9.84 -9.34
C LEU A 58 -5.89 10.35 -9.01
N GLY A 59 -4.96 9.44 -8.72
CA GLY A 59 -3.55 9.77 -8.52
C GLY A 59 -2.88 10.45 -9.72
N LEU A 60 -3.22 10.08 -10.96
CA LEU A 60 -2.71 10.77 -12.15
C LEU A 60 -3.20 12.22 -12.22
N PHE A 61 -4.49 12.43 -11.98
CA PHE A 61 -5.07 13.77 -11.94
C PHE A 61 -4.49 14.62 -10.81
N LEU A 62 -4.31 14.05 -9.61
CA LEU A 62 -3.65 14.75 -8.51
C LEU A 62 -2.21 15.14 -8.87
N GLY A 63 -1.50 14.27 -9.60
CA GLY A 63 -0.16 14.56 -10.12
C GLY A 63 -0.14 15.78 -11.05
N SER A 64 -1.10 15.89 -11.97
CA SER A 64 -1.16 17.05 -12.86
C SER A 64 -1.48 18.35 -12.13
N LEU A 65 -2.25 18.31 -11.03
CA LEU A 65 -2.48 19.48 -10.18
C LEU A 65 -1.20 19.90 -9.43
N LEU A 66 -0.42 18.95 -8.93
CA LEU A 66 0.87 19.26 -8.29
C LEU A 66 1.82 19.94 -9.25
N GLU A 67 1.88 19.48 -10.51
CA GLU A 67 2.70 20.09 -11.55
C GLU A 67 2.17 21.47 -11.97
N LYS A 68 0.86 21.58 -12.24
CA LYS A 68 0.20 22.83 -12.65
C LYS A 68 0.39 23.96 -11.64
N TYR A 69 0.33 23.65 -10.34
CA TYR A 69 0.43 24.63 -9.26
C TYR A 69 1.79 24.64 -8.58
N GLU A 70 2.80 23.95 -9.15
CA GLU A 70 4.17 23.90 -8.64
C GLU A 70 4.27 23.52 -7.15
N ILE A 71 3.38 22.63 -6.67
CA ILE A 71 3.29 22.25 -5.26
C ILE A 71 4.53 21.44 -4.86
N SER A 72 5.34 21.99 -3.97
CA SER A 72 6.57 21.34 -3.52
C SER A 72 6.29 20.13 -2.62
N VAL A 73 7.27 19.23 -2.50
CA VAL A 73 7.15 18.01 -1.66
C VAL A 73 6.76 18.34 -0.21
N SER A 74 7.28 19.43 0.35
CA SER A 74 6.95 19.91 1.70
C SER A 74 5.51 20.38 1.86
N GLU A 75 4.85 20.76 0.77
CA GLU A 75 3.51 21.35 0.77
C GLU A 75 2.42 20.32 0.47
N ARG A 76 2.78 19.20 -0.19
CA ARG A 76 1.86 18.13 -0.62
C ARG A 76 0.90 17.67 0.47
N ARG A 77 1.38 17.44 1.70
CA ARG A 77 0.52 16.96 2.78
C ARG A 77 -0.63 17.94 3.06
N ARG A 78 -0.31 19.23 3.17
CA ARG A 78 -1.32 20.24 3.46
C ARG A 78 -2.27 20.42 2.28
N PHE A 79 -1.78 20.34 1.05
CA PHE A 79 -2.62 20.32 -0.15
C PHE A 79 -3.62 19.15 -0.13
N TRP A 80 -3.20 17.93 0.24
CA TRP A 80 -4.11 16.79 0.40
C TRP A 80 -5.16 16.98 1.49
N ASP A 81 -4.79 17.63 2.59
CA ASP A 81 -5.73 17.93 3.68
C ASP A 81 -6.77 18.98 3.23
N GLU A 82 -6.40 19.92 2.36
CA GLU A 82 -7.33 20.87 1.73
C GLU A 82 -8.31 20.17 0.78
N ILE A 83 -7.85 19.23 -0.06
CA ILE A 83 -8.76 18.41 -0.88
C ILE A 83 -9.78 17.71 0.01
N LYS A 84 -9.31 17.10 1.11
CA LYS A 84 -10.20 16.40 2.04
C LYS A 84 -11.27 17.32 2.63
N HIS A 85 -10.91 18.58 2.91
CA HIS A 85 -11.81 19.54 3.53
C HIS A 85 -12.79 20.16 2.52
N PHE A 86 -12.32 20.53 1.34
CA PHE A 86 -13.08 21.30 0.36
C PHE A 86 -13.77 20.45 -0.72
N ALA A 87 -13.17 19.33 -1.09
CA ALA A 87 -13.60 18.53 -2.24
C ALA A 87 -14.35 17.27 -1.85
N THR A 88 -13.85 16.52 -0.86
CA THR A 88 -14.35 15.18 -0.59
C THR A 88 -15.76 15.21 0.02
N LYS A 89 -16.72 14.62 -0.68
CA LYS A 89 -18.09 14.39 -0.17
C LYS A 89 -18.26 13.03 0.52
N GLU A 90 -17.23 12.18 0.49
CA GLU A 90 -17.25 10.84 1.08
C GLU A 90 -16.71 10.84 2.53
N GLU A 91 -17.50 10.30 3.46
CA GLU A 91 -17.00 9.89 4.77
C GLU A 91 -16.11 8.66 4.63
N ARG A 92 -14.80 8.86 4.79
CA ARG A 92 -13.83 7.75 4.77
C ARG A 92 -13.80 7.06 6.13
N LYS A 93 -14.05 5.75 6.14
CA LYS A 93 -14.02 4.91 7.35
C LYS A 93 -12.65 4.84 8.02
N ARG A 94 -11.57 5.09 7.28
CA ARG A 94 -10.19 4.94 7.76
C ARG A 94 -9.68 6.27 8.28
N ASP A 95 -9.17 6.27 9.52
CA ASP A 95 -8.45 7.41 10.07
C ASP A 95 -7.08 7.55 9.37
N GLU A 96 -6.90 8.67 8.70
CA GLU A 96 -5.66 9.03 8.01
C GLU A 96 -4.59 9.54 9.00
N GLY A 97 -4.95 9.84 10.26
CA GLY A 97 -4.08 10.38 11.29
C GLY A 97 -3.62 11.80 10.97
N ALA A 98 -3.72 12.73 11.92
CA ALA A 98 -3.40 14.14 11.68
C ALA A 98 -2.00 14.36 11.07
N ASN A 99 -1.02 13.55 11.48
CA ASN A 99 0.41 13.70 11.09
C ASN A 99 0.97 12.53 10.25
N SER A 100 0.13 11.59 9.79
CA SER A 100 0.64 10.42 9.06
C SER A 100 0.65 10.69 7.55
N VAL A 101 1.82 11.06 7.02
CA VAL A 101 2.03 11.20 5.57
C VAL A 101 1.76 9.88 4.85
N THR A 102 2.08 8.75 5.48
CA THR A 102 1.94 7.41 4.88
C THR A 102 0.50 6.94 4.75
N ARG A 103 -0.44 7.45 5.56
CA ARG A 103 -1.84 7.01 5.57
C ARG A 103 -2.79 7.96 4.84
N SER A 104 -2.27 9.08 4.32
CA SER A 104 -3.06 10.01 3.53
C SER A 104 -3.60 9.33 2.28
N PHE A 105 -4.91 9.34 2.09
CA PHE A 105 -5.54 8.66 0.95
C PHE A 105 -5.08 9.25 -0.39
N TYR A 106 -5.07 10.58 -0.50
CA TYR A 106 -4.66 11.28 -1.73
C TYR A 106 -3.18 11.08 -2.02
N GLN A 107 -2.33 11.11 -0.99
CA GLN A 107 -0.91 10.75 -1.13
C GLN A 107 -0.75 9.30 -1.62
N GLN A 108 -1.51 8.35 -1.09
CA GLN A 108 -1.44 6.95 -1.52
C GLN A 108 -1.91 6.78 -2.97
N CYS A 109 -2.96 7.49 -3.39
CA CYS A 109 -3.40 7.52 -4.79
C CYS A 109 -2.31 8.07 -5.70
N TYR A 110 -1.69 9.20 -5.33
CA TYR A 110 -0.59 9.78 -6.08
C TYR A 110 0.63 8.84 -6.15
N ILE A 111 1.04 8.20 -5.05
CA ILE A 111 2.15 7.24 -5.09
C ILE A 111 1.81 6.04 -5.97
N LEU A 112 0.58 5.53 -5.89
CA LEU A 112 0.10 4.43 -6.72
C LEU A 112 0.16 4.79 -8.21
N SER A 113 -0.14 6.03 -8.58
CA SER A 113 -0.12 6.48 -9.98
C SER A 113 1.28 6.61 -10.58
N GLN A 114 2.33 6.60 -9.74
CA GLN A 114 3.73 6.58 -10.19
C GLN A 114 4.20 5.17 -10.58
N GLN A 115 3.40 4.14 -10.33
CA GLN A 115 3.74 2.76 -10.65
C GLN A 115 3.27 2.39 -12.07
N ASP A 116 3.95 1.45 -12.70
CA ASP A 116 3.51 0.95 -14.00
C ASP A 116 2.14 0.25 -13.88
N LYS A 117 1.30 0.46 -14.89
CA LYS A 117 -0.07 -0.09 -14.94
C LYS A 117 -0.11 -1.61 -14.73
N ASP A 118 0.86 -2.33 -15.28
CA ASP A 118 0.97 -3.78 -15.13
C ASP A 118 1.19 -4.20 -13.67
N VAL A 119 1.98 -3.45 -12.90
CA VAL A 119 2.19 -3.64 -11.44
C VAL A 119 0.90 -3.35 -10.68
N VAL A 120 0.23 -2.25 -11.01
CA VAL A 120 -0.98 -1.78 -10.32
C VAL A 120 -2.08 -2.85 -10.36
N GLU A 121 -2.23 -3.54 -11.49
CA GLU A 121 -3.20 -4.62 -11.66
C GLU A 121 -2.93 -5.86 -10.80
N LYS A 122 -1.68 -6.08 -10.37
CA LYS A 122 -1.30 -7.30 -9.62
C LYS A 122 -1.93 -7.36 -8.23
N LEU A 123 -2.38 -6.24 -7.70
CA LEU A 123 -2.90 -6.11 -6.34
C LEU A 123 -4.26 -5.38 -6.31
N THR A 124 -5.11 -5.71 -5.34
CA THR A 124 -6.29 -4.92 -5.00
C THR A 124 -5.87 -3.64 -4.29
N TRP A 125 -6.78 -2.67 -4.21
CA TRP A 125 -6.53 -1.45 -3.43
C TRP A 125 -6.17 -1.76 -1.97
N ARG A 126 -6.82 -2.75 -1.36
CA ARG A 126 -6.53 -3.13 0.03
C ARG A 126 -5.09 -3.62 0.21
N GLN A 127 -4.62 -4.45 -0.72
CA GLN A 127 -3.25 -4.96 -0.75
C GLN A 127 -2.23 -3.85 -0.99
N TRP A 128 -2.53 -2.91 -1.91
CA TRP A 128 -1.72 -1.72 -2.13
C TRP A 128 -1.60 -0.86 -0.87
N GLN A 129 -2.70 -0.64 -0.16
CA GLN A 129 -2.66 0.10 1.11
C GLN A 129 -1.73 -0.57 2.13
N ASP A 130 -1.74 -1.90 2.23
CA ASP A 130 -0.87 -2.60 3.17
C ASP A 130 0.63 -2.40 2.86
N ILE A 131 1.03 -2.31 1.59
CA ILE A 131 2.39 -1.93 1.18
C ILE A 131 2.68 -0.46 1.49
N LEU A 132 1.81 0.44 1.04
CA LEU A 132 2.02 1.89 1.11
C LEU A 132 2.05 2.42 2.55
N ASP A 133 1.38 1.73 3.47
CA ASP A 133 1.39 2.05 4.89
C ASP A 133 2.76 1.75 5.57
N ARG A 134 3.59 0.90 4.98
CA ARG A 134 4.87 0.44 5.55
C ARG A 134 6.04 1.18 4.90
N VAL A 135 6.60 2.14 5.63
CA VAL A 135 7.72 2.99 5.17
C VAL A 135 8.85 2.18 4.52
N GLY A 136 9.33 1.13 5.19
CA GLY A 136 10.44 0.31 4.69
C GLY A 136 10.14 -0.49 3.41
N ASN A 137 8.86 -0.83 3.15
CA ASN A 137 8.50 -1.51 1.90
C ASN A 137 8.34 -0.52 0.74
N ARG A 138 7.93 0.71 1.02
CA ARG A 138 7.78 1.77 -0.01
C ARG A 138 9.13 2.28 -0.49
N GLU A 139 10.11 2.37 0.41
CA GLU A 139 11.43 2.93 0.11
C GLU A 139 12.31 1.99 -0.72
N ASP A 140 12.02 0.69 -0.71
CA ASP A 140 12.72 -0.30 -1.52
C ASP A 140 11.92 -0.62 -2.80
N GLU A 141 12.23 0.08 -3.90
CA GLU A 141 11.54 -0.07 -5.19
C GLU A 141 11.57 -1.50 -5.75
N ARG A 142 12.51 -2.33 -5.29
CA ARG A 142 12.66 -3.72 -5.72
C ARG A 142 11.39 -4.53 -5.45
N ILE A 143 10.59 -4.21 -4.44
CA ILE A 143 9.31 -4.92 -4.22
C ILE A 143 8.33 -4.70 -5.40
N PHE A 144 8.32 -3.51 -6.00
CA PHE A 144 7.46 -3.21 -7.15
C PHE A 144 7.99 -3.86 -8.43
N GLN A 145 9.32 -3.90 -8.59
CA GLN A 145 9.95 -4.62 -9.69
C GLN A 145 9.67 -6.13 -9.62
N TRP A 146 9.75 -6.71 -8.42
CA TRP A 146 9.38 -8.11 -8.18
C TRP A 146 7.91 -8.39 -8.56
N LEU A 147 6.98 -7.49 -8.23
CA LEU A 147 5.57 -7.62 -8.62
C LEU A 147 5.37 -7.71 -10.14
N LYS A 148 6.21 -7.07 -10.97
CA LYS A 148 6.15 -7.17 -12.44
C LYS A 148 6.32 -8.61 -12.94
N ARG A 149 7.08 -9.43 -12.20
CA ARG A 149 7.34 -10.83 -12.57
C ARG A 149 6.09 -11.71 -12.51
N PHE A 150 5.03 -11.27 -11.82
CA PHE A 150 3.78 -12.03 -11.75
C PHE A 150 2.98 -11.88 -13.04
N THR A 151 2.62 -13.00 -13.66
CA THR A 151 1.74 -12.98 -14.84
C THR A 151 0.28 -12.73 -14.49
N LYS A 152 -0.12 -13.05 -13.26
CA LYS A 152 -1.51 -12.97 -12.78
C LYS A 152 -1.61 -12.11 -11.53
N LYS A 153 -2.81 -11.62 -11.28
CA LYS A 153 -3.17 -10.93 -10.03
C LYS A 153 -2.95 -11.85 -8.82
N ILE A 154 -2.33 -11.31 -7.77
CA ILE A 154 -2.04 -12.06 -6.54
C ILE A 154 -3.30 -12.12 -5.68
N ARG A 155 -3.62 -13.31 -5.18
CA ARG A 155 -4.76 -13.54 -4.29
C ARG A 155 -4.56 -12.81 -2.96
N GLU A 156 -5.60 -12.14 -2.48
CA GLU A 156 -5.55 -11.36 -1.24
C GLU A 156 -5.14 -12.18 -0.01
N ASP A 157 -5.64 -13.41 0.12
CA ASP A 157 -5.26 -14.31 1.22
C ASP A 157 -3.76 -14.63 1.22
N ASP A 158 -3.19 -14.88 0.03
CA ASP A 158 -1.78 -15.23 -0.13
C ASP A 158 -0.91 -14.00 0.17
N TRP A 159 -1.32 -12.83 -0.33
CA TRP A 159 -0.65 -11.56 -0.06
C TRP A 159 -0.61 -11.19 1.43
N ARG A 160 -1.74 -11.33 2.13
CA ARG A 160 -1.83 -11.00 3.55
C ARG A 160 -0.93 -11.90 4.40
N GLU A 161 -0.78 -13.15 4.01
CA GLU A 161 0.16 -14.07 4.64
C GLU A 161 1.62 -13.77 4.25
N PHE A 162 1.87 -13.43 2.99
CA PHE A 162 3.17 -12.98 2.49
C PHE A 162 3.69 -11.79 3.30
N GLU A 163 2.89 -10.75 3.51
CA GLU A 163 3.31 -9.59 4.30
C GLU A 163 3.64 -9.92 5.76
N LYS A 164 2.93 -10.86 6.37
CA LYS A 164 3.23 -11.29 7.75
C LYS A 164 4.58 -11.99 7.79
N ALA A 165 4.83 -12.88 6.84
CA ALA A 165 6.07 -13.63 6.74
C ALA A 165 7.25 -12.71 6.33
N LEU A 166 7.04 -11.79 5.40
CA LEU A 166 8.02 -10.77 4.99
C LEU A 166 8.40 -9.88 6.17
N ASN A 167 7.43 -9.36 6.90
CA ASN A 167 7.71 -8.54 8.08
C ASN A 167 8.46 -9.32 9.18
N LEU A 168 8.17 -10.62 9.33
CA LEU A 168 8.94 -11.48 10.23
C LEU A 168 10.38 -11.68 9.73
N TYR A 169 10.55 -11.87 8.42
CA TYR A 169 11.85 -12.07 7.79
C TYR A 169 12.75 -10.85 7.84
N LEU A 170 12.20 -9.67 7.54
CA LEU A 170 12.92 -8.39 7.45
C LEU A 170 13.18 -7.75 8.82
N LYS A 171 12.58 -8.28 9.89
CA LYS A 171 12.74 -7.70 11.23
C LYS A 171 14.22 -7.65 11.63
N GLY A 172 14.76 -6.45 11.72
CA GLY A 172 16.16 -6.20 12.09
C GLY A 172 17.17 -6.53 10.98
N LYS A 173 16.73 -6.61 9.72
CA LYS A 173 17.61 -6.78 8.56
C LYS A 173 17.70 -5.51 7.75
N ASP A 174 18.91 -5.22 7.29
CA ASP A 174 19.16 -4.24 6.24
C ASP A 174 19.01 -4.93 4.88
N THR A 175 18.12 -4.44 4.02
CA THR A 175 17.92 -5.04 2.69
C THR A 175 18.93 -4.54 1.66
N SER A 176 19.71 -3.49 1.96
CA SER A 176 20.71 -2.93 1.02
C SER A 176 21.88 -3.87 0.77
N VAL A 177 22.10 -4.86 1.65
CA VAL A 177 23.17 -5.86 1.52
C VAL A 177 22.86 -7.01 0.55
N PHE A 178 21.60 -7.14 0.12
CA PHE A 178 21.20 -8.17 -0.84
C PHE A 178 21.27 -7.61 -2.26
N GLU A 179 21.77 -8.43 -3.18
CA GLU A 179 21.59 -8.17 -4.60
C GLU A 179 20.10 -8.29 -4.99
N THR A 180 19.71 -7.64 -6.07
CA THR A 180 18.30 -7.60 -6.51
C THR A 180 17.73 -9.01 -6.73
N GLU A 181 18.45 -9.89 -7.41
CA GLU A 181 17.98 -11.25 -7.66
C GLU A 181 17.92 -12.10 -6.39
N GLU A 182 18.88 -11.96 -5.47
CA GLU A 182 18.84 -12.65 -4.18
C GLU A 182 17.59 -12.24 -3.38
N LEU A 183 17.27 -10.94 -3.39
CA LEU A 183 16.08 -10.43 -2.73
C LEU A 183 14.79 -10.93 -3.39
N PHE A 184 14.77 -11.06 -4.71
CA PHE A 184 13.64 -11.63 -5.43
C PHE A 184 13.44 -13.11 -5.11
N GLU A 185 14.50 -13.91 -5.05
CA GLU A 185 14.44 -15.31 -4.62
C GLU A 185 13.91 -15.44 -3.19
N ILE A 186 14.32 -14.54 -2.29
CA ILE A 186 13.77 -14.45 -0.95
C ILE A 186 12.26 -14.18 -1.01
N TYR A 187 11.81 -13.19 -1.78
CA TYR A 187 10.39 -12.87 -1.91
C TYR A 187 9.58 -14.02 -2.51
N ASP A 188 10.10 -14.67 -3.55
CA ASP A 188 9.51 -15.86 -4.17
C ASP A 188 9.33 -16.99 -3.14
N SER A 189 10.35 -17.24 -2.31
CA SER A 189 10.27 -18.26 -1.26
C SER A 189 9.25 -17.94 -0.17
N ILE A 190 9.11 -16.65 0.20
CA ILE A 190 8.11 -16.20 1.18
C ILE A 190 6.69 -16.30 0.59
N MET A 191 6.53 -16.00 -0.69
CA MET A 191 5.26 -16.17 -1.39
C MET A 191 4.88 -17.65 -1.47
N LEU A 192 5.83 -18.53 -1.82
CA LEU A 192 5.65 -19.98 -1.79
C LEU A 192 5.16 -20.46 -0.42
N MET A 193 5.82 -20.04 0.67
CA MET A 193 5.41 -20.37 2.04
C MET A 193 3.96 -19.97 2.32
N SER A 194 3.54 -18.80 1.83
CA SER A 194 2.21 -18.23 2.06
C SER A 194 1.13 -19.02 1.33
N VAL A 195 1.40 -19.40 0.08
CA VAL A 195 0.54 -20.27 -0.73
C VAL A 195 0.41 -21.64 -0.10
N LYS A 196 1.54 -22.27 0.29
CA LYS A 196 1.54 -23.61 0.91
C LYS A 196 0.84 -23.62 2.26
N TRP A 197 0.99 -22.57 3.06
CA TRP A 197 0.22 -22.41 4.29
C TRP A 197 -1.29 -22.41 4.01
N ARG A 198 -1.76 -21.61 3.05
CA ARG A 198 -3.19 -21.55 2.71
C ARG A 198 -3.71 -22.91 2.27
N GLU A 199 -2.99 -23.60 1.41
CA GLU A 199 -3.40 -24.90 0.84
C GLU A 199 -3.51 -25.96 1.92
N GLN A 200 -2.44 -26.16 2.69
CA GLN A 200 -2.40 -27.16 3.74
C GLN A 200 -3.38 -26.85 4.88
N PHE A 201 -3.49 -25.57 5.27
CA PHE A 201 -4.43 -25.16 6.32
C PHE A 201 -5.89 -25.33 5.89
N LYS A 202 -6.21 -25.19 4.60
CA LYS A 202 -7.54 -25.46 4.07
C LYS A 202 -7.89 -26.94 4.22
N VAL A 203 -6.99 -27.84 3.83
CA VAL A 203 -7.15 -29.30 3.98
C VAL A 203 -7.35 -29.65 5.46
N PHE A 204 -6.45 -29.20 6.33
CA PHE A 204 -6.55 -29.38 7.78
C PHE A 204 -7.89 -28.89 8.35
N SER A 205 -8.38 -27.74 7.89
CA SER A 205 -9.64 -27.17 8.39
C SER A 205 -10.86 -28.01 7.99
N THR A 206 -10.80 -28.67 6.83
CA THR A 206 -11.84 -29.59 6.36
C THR A 206 -11.80 -30.91 7.12
N GLU A 207 -10.61 -31.45 7.39
CA GLU A 207 -10.42 -32.71 8.13
C GLU A 207 -10.68 -32.57 9.63
N HIS A 208 -10.40 -31.39 10.20
CA HIS A 208 -10.51 -31.12 11.63
C HIS A 208 -11.38 -29.88 11.95
N PRO A 209 -12.67 -29.85 11.56
CA PRO A 209 -13.51 -28.65 11.61
C PRO A 209 -13.73 -28.07 13.02
N LYS A 210 -13.52 -28.87 14.07
CA LYS A 210 -13.66 -28.46 15.48
C LYS A 210 -12.34 -28.02 16.13
N SER A 211 -11.23 -28.02 15.39
CA SER A 211 -9.92 -27.68 15.94
C SER A 211 -9.86 -26.22 16.43
N ALA A 212 -9.34 -26.02 17.64
CA ALA A 212 -9.08 -24.68 18.18
C ALA A 212 -8.04 -23.90 17.35
N LYS A 213 -7.23 -24.59 16.54
CA LYS A 213 -6.24 -23.97 15.64
C LYS A 213 -6.91 -23.15 14.54
N ILE A 214 -8.11 -23.54 14.09
CA ILE A 214 -8.89 -22.79 13.09
C ILE A 214 -9.27 -21.40 13.64
N LYS A 215 -9.80 -21.35 14.86
CA LYS A 215 -10.17 -20.08 15.54
C LYS A 215 -8.99 -19.15 15.77
N SER A 216 -7.78 -19.71 15.82
CA SER A 216 -6.53 -18.99 16.08
C SER A 216 -5.57 -19.00 14.89
N LYS A 217 -6.09 -19.11 13.65
CA LYS A 217 -5.31 -19.23 12.40
C LYS A 217 -4.11 -18.29 12.33
N GLY A 218 -4.29 -17.01 12.65
CA GLY A 218 -3.21 -16.02 12.58
C GLY A 218 -2.06 -16.25 13.57
N LYS A 219 -2.31 -16.88 14.72
CA LYS A 219 -1.26 -17.29 15.65
C LYS A 219 -0.46 -18.47 15.09
N TRP A 220 -1.16 -19.42 14.47
CA TRP A 220 -0.55 -20.61 13.89
C TRP A 220 0.22 -20.30 12.60
N SER A 221 -0.24 -19.37 11.77
CA SER A 221 0.52 -18.96 10.57
C SER A 221 1.86 -18.35 10.94
N LYS A 222 1.91 -17.49 11.97
CA LYS A 222 3.18 -16.96 12.50
C LYS A 222 4.13 -18.04 13.00
N LYS A 223 3.62 -19.05 13.71
CA LYS A 223 4.44 -20.18 14.17
C LYS A 223 4.97 -21.00 12.99
N TYR A 224 4.13 -21.23 12.00
CA TYR A 224 4.50 -21.92 10.76
C TYR A 224 5.64 -21.21 10.03
N TYR A 225 5.54 -19.88 9.83
CA TYR A 225 6.61 -19.12 9.17
C TYR A 225 7.92 -19.12 9.95
N ALA A 226 7.85 -18.98 11.29
CA ALA A 226 9.04 -19.08 12.12
C ALA A 226 9.72 -20.45 11.99
N LEU A 227 8.93 -21.53 11.95
CA LEU A 227 9.46 -22.89 11.78
C LEU A 227 10.08 -23.10 10.40
N CYS A 228 9.46 -22.58 9.33
CA CYS A 228 10.04 -22.61 7.98
C CYS A 228 11.39 -21.89 7.93
N PHE A 229 11.49 -20.70 8.53
CA PHE A 229 12.75 -19.94 8.57
C PHE A 229 13.82 -20.63 9.42
N ASN A 230 13.43 -21.30 10.51
CA ASN A 230 14.35 -22.11 11.30
C ASN A 230 14.90 -23.28 10.47
N LYS A 231 14.03 -24.01 9.75
CA LYS A 231 14.45 -25.10 8.85
C LYS A 231 15.40 -24.62 7.75
N LYS A 232 15.10 -23.49 7.11
CA LYS A 232 16.02 -22.85 6.15
C LYS A 232 17.41 -22.65 6.77
N LYS A 233 17.46 -22.11 8.00
CA LYS A 233 18.71 -21.85 8.71
C LYS A 233 19.46 -23.14 9.07
N GLU A 234 18.76 -24.15 9.57
CA GLU A 234 19.32 -25.46 9.92
C GLU A 234 19.92 -26.18 8.71
N GLN A 235 19.28 -26.05 7.55
CA GLN A 235 19.73 -26.66 6.30
C GLN A 235 20.71 -25.77 5.52
N HIS A 236 21.11 -24.62 6.06
CA HIS A 236 21.98 -23.64 5.40
C HIS A 236 21.50 -23.25 3.99
N SER A 237 20.19 -23.26 3.77
CA SER A 237 19.60 -22.91 2.48
C SER A 237 19.45 -21.40 2.34
N GLN A 238 19.58 -20.90 1.11
CA GLN A 238 19.34 -19.49 0.80
C GLN A 238 17.84 -19.15 0.83
N VAL A 239 16.98 -20.10 0.49
CA VAL A 239 15.53 -19.93 0.38
C VAL A 239 14.77 -21.03 1.09
N VAL A 240 13.50 -20.78 1.41
CA VAL A 240 12.62 -21.82 1.92
C VAL A 240 12.08 -22.64 0.74
N THR A 241 12.20 -23.96 0.82
CA THR A 241 11.71 -24.89 -0.21
C THR A 241 10.30 -25.39 0.11
N GLU A 242 9.68 -26.06 -0.86
CA GLU A 242 8.36 -26.68 -0.68
C GLU A 242 8.40 -27.81 0.37
N GLU A 243 9.48 -28.60 0.41
CA GLU A 243 9.67 -29.67 1.41
C GLU A 243 9.71 -29.09 2.83
N MET A 244 10.47 -28.00 3.03
CA MET A 244 10.50 -27.32 4.33
C MET A 244 9.11 -26.82 4.75
N CYS A 245 8.30 -26.35 3.80
CA CYS A 245 6.93 -25.93 4.04
C CYS A 245 6.06 -27.10 4.51
N TYR A 246 6.12 -28.27 3.87
CA TYR A 246 5.38 -29.45 4.30
C TYR A 246 5.83 -29.93 5.68
N GLU A 247 7.15 -30.07 5.89
CA GLU A 247 7.69 -30.51 7.17
C GLU A 247 7.31 -29.58 8.31
N ALA A 248 7.36 -28.26 8.08
CA ALA A 248 6.98 -27.27 9.07
C ALA A 248 5.48 -27.36 9.40
N PHE A 249 4.63 -27.61 8.41
CA PHE A 249 3.20 -27.75 8.64
C PHE A 249 2.88 -29.03 9.42
N THR A 250 3.43 -30.18 9.00
CA THR A 250 3.23 -31.48 9.66
C THR A 250 3.72 -31.46 11.10
N ALA A 251 4.87 -30.83 11.38
CA ALA A 251 5.37 -30.70 12.74
C ALA A 251 4.51 -29.77 13.63
N LEU A 252 3.71 -28.89 13.03
CA LEU A 252 2.94 -27.88 13.74
C LEU A 252 1.47 -28.25 13.98
N MET A 253 0.85 -28.99 13.07
CA MET A 253 -0.56 -29.39 13.13
C MET A 253 -0.82 -30.59 14.03
#